data_AF-A0AAJ1B5S3-F1
#
_entry.id   AF-A0AAJ1B5S3-F1
#
_cell.length_a   1.000
_cell.length_b   1.000
_cell.length_c   1.000
_cell.angle_alpha   90.00
_cell.angle_beta   90.00
_cell.angle_gamma   90.00
#
_symmetry.space_group_name_H-M   'P 1'
#
loop_
_entity.id
_entity.type
_entity.pdbx_description
1 polymer ?
#
loop_
_entity_poly.entity_id
_entity_poly.type
_entity_poly.pdbx_seq_one_letter_code
_entity_poly.pdbx_strand_id
1 'polypeptide(L)'
;MGKAIRRYREEAGITQERLAELVDISTNHLGAIEREVKTPTMETFVKLLNVLGAEPNEVLKEVIPLTRMEHTSVVEGKLERLTPKKQESVLRMLDVIIEEMMK
;
A
#
# COMPACT_ATOMS: atom_id res chain seq x y z
N MET A 1 -1.24 8.88 6.05
CA MET A 1 -1.39 7.57 6.76
C MET A 1 -2.35 7.71 7.93
N GLY A 2 -2.12 8.68 8.82
CA GLY A 2 -3.01 8.96 9.94
C GLY A 2 -4.46 9.21 9.54
N LYS A 3 -4.66 9.93 8.42
CA LYS A 3 -6.00 10.17 7.85
C LYS A 3 -6.72 8.88 7.43
N ALA A 4 -6.00 7.93 6.81
CA ALA A 4 -6.55 6.64 6.44
C ALA A 4 -6.96 5.83 7.69
N ILE A 5 -6.10 5.78 8.72
CA ILE A 5 -6.42 5.13 10.01
C ILE A 5 -7.69 5.73 10.62
N ARG A 6 -7.80 7.07 10.62
CA ARG A 6 -9.00 7.77 11.09
C ARG A 6 -10.25 7.38 10.29
N ARG A 7 -10.15 7.34 8.96
CA ARG A 7 -11.25 6.94 8.07
C ARG A 7 -11.73 5.53 8.40
N TYR A 8 -10.83 4.55 8.45
CA TYR A 8 -11.17 3.17 8.82
C TYR A 8 -11.78 3.07 10.22
N ARG A 9 -11.29 3.85 11.19
CA ARG A 9 -11.88 3.91 12.53
C ARG A 9 -13.32 4.43 12.50
N GLU A 10 -13.57 5.50 11.75
CA GLU A 10 -14.89 6.10 11.59
C GLU A 10 -15.85 5.16 10.85
N GLU A 11 -15.39 4.44 9.81
CA GLU A 11 -16.15 3.40 9.09
C GLU A 11 -16.50 2.20 9.99
N ALA A 12 -15.59 1.83 10.89
CA ALA A 12 -15.84 0.80 11.91
C ALA A 12 -16.75 1.28 13.05
N GLY A 13 -17.09 2.58 13.11
CA GLY A 13 -18.00 3.15 14.10
C GLY A 13 -17.45 3.17 15.53
N ILE A 14 -16.13 3.10 15.73
CA ILE A 14 -15.51 3.06 17.07
C ILE A 14 -14.84 4.39 17.44
N THR A 15 -14.81 4.69 18.75
CA THR A 15 -14.17 5.92 19.26
C THR A 15 -12.64 5.79 19.26
N GLN A 16 -11.94 6.93 19.39
CA GLN A 16 -10.49 6.92 19.54
C GLN A 16 -10.08 6.19 20.83
N GLU A 17 -10.82 6.36 21.93
CA GLU A 17 -10.58 5.68 23.19
C GLU A 17 -10.66 4.17 23.01
N ARG A 18 -11.70 3.69 22.31
CA ARG A 18 -11.88 2.24 22.08
C ARG A 18 -10.79 1.66 21.19
N LEU A 19 -10.41 2.35 20.11
CA LEU A 19 -9.32 1.87 19.26
C LEU A 19 -7.98 1.88 20.01
N ALA A 20 -7.70 2.94 20.76
CA ALA A 20 -6.46 3.07 21.54
C ALA A 20 -6.34 1.96 22.60
N GLU A 21 -7.43 1.62 23.27
CA GLU A 21 -7.53 0.47 24.18
C GLU A 21 -7.21 -0.85 23.46
N LEU A 22 -7.81 -1.09 22.29
CA LEU A 22 -7.63 -2.33 21.52
C LEU A 22 -6.21 -2.53 21.00
N VAL A 23 -5.47 -1.44 20.76
CA VAL A 23 -4.08 -1.50 20.27
C VAL A 23 -3.02 -1.19 21.34
N ASP A 24 -3.45 -1.07 22.60
CA ASP A 24 -2.61 -0.83 23.77
C ASP A 24 -1.72 0.43 23.64
N ILE A 25 -2.34 1.56 23.27
CA ILE A 25 -1.70 2.88 23.25
C ILE A 25 -2.60 3.91 23.94
N SER A 26 -2.06 5.08 24.29
CA SER A 26 -2.89 6.15 24.82
C SER A 26 -3.77 6.79 23.74
N THR A 27 -4.97 7.23 24.10
CA THR A 27 -5.87 7.98 23.21
C THR A 27 -5.17 9.21 22.60
N ASN A 28 -4.33 9.90 23.40
CA ASN A 28 -3.53 11.03 22.92
C ASN A 28 -2.51 10.62 21.84
N HIS A 29 -1.89 9.44 21.98
CA HIS A 29 -0.98 8.92 20.96
C HIS A 29 -1.76 8.62 19.68
N LEU A 30 -2.89 7.90 19.78
CA LEU A 30 -3.75 7.64 18.62
C LEU A 30 -4.21 8.93 17.94
N GLY A 31 -4.66 9.92 18.72
CA GLY A 31 -5.09 11.21 18.18
C GLY A 31 -3.95 12.02 17.55
N ALA A 32 -2.70 11.85 17.99
CA ALA A 32 -1.54 12.42 17.32
C ALA A 32 -1.19 11.69 16.01
N ILE A 33 -1.42 10.37 15.95
CA ILE A 33 -1.28 9.57 14.72
C ILE A 33 -2.32 10.00 13.70
N GLU A 34 -3.59 10.05 14.07
CA GLU A 34 -4.70 10.39 13.15
C GLU A 34 -4.58 11.80 12.56
N ARG A 35 -4.00 12.75 13.31
CA ARG A 35 -3.72 14.13 12.85
C ARG A 35 -2.39 14.28 12.12
N GLU A 36 -1.66 13.19 11.91
CA GLU A 36 -0.35 13.17 11.24
C GLU A 36 0.74 13.99 11.97
N VAL A 37 0.59 14.17 13.29
CA VAL A 37 1.60 14.81 14.16
C VAL A 37 2.66 13.79 14.59
N LYS A 38 2.28 12.52 14.73
CA LYS A 38 3.19 11.42 15.03
C LYS A 38 3.04 10.29 14.01
N THR A 39 4.16 9.67 13.66
CA THR A 39 4.19 8.44 12.89
C THR A 39 4.15 7.24 13.85
N PRO A 40 3.23 6.28 13.70
CA PRO A 40 3.24 5.06 14.49
C PRO A 40 4.49 4.23 14.18
N THR A 41 4.94 3.41 15.13
CA THR A 41 5.91 2.36 14.83
C THR A 41 5.28 1.32 13.89
N MET A 42 6.10 0.51 13.22
CA MET A 42 5.58 -0.57 12.38
C MET A 42 4.71 -1.55 13.19
N GLU A 43 5.09 -1.83 14.44
CA GLU A 43 4.29 -2.66 15.35
C GLU A 43 2.91 -2.05 15.62
N THR A 44 2.85 -0.77 16.01
CA THR A 44 1.58 -0.07 16.25
C THR A 44 0.74 0.02 14.98
N PHE A 45 1.37 0.24 13.83
CA PHE A 45 0.69 0.26 12.53
C PHE A 45 0.01 -1.08 12.23
N VAL A 46 0.73 -2.20 12.36
CA VAL A 46 0.16 -3.55 12.17
C VAL A 46 -0.98 -3.83 13.15
N LYS A 47 -0.84 -3.45 14.43
CA LYS A 47 -1.92 -3.60 15.42
C LYS A 47 -3.18 -2.85 15.01
N LEU A 48 -3.04 -1.59 14.55
CA LEU A 48 -4.16 -0.77 14.09
C LEU A 48 -4.86 -1.40 12.89
N LEU A 49 -4.11 -1.88 11.89
CA LEU A 49 -4.69 -2.53 10.71
C LEU A 49 -5.46 -3.79 11.07
N ASN A 50 -4.90 -4.63 11.94
CA ASN A 50 -5.54 -5.86 12.38
C ASN A 50 -6.87 -5.61 13.10
N VAL A 51 -6.92 -4.60 13.98
CA VAL A 51 -8.15 -4.22 14.70
C VAL A 51 -9.19 -3.62 13.76
N LEU A 52 -8.74 -2.82 12.79
CA LEU A 52 -9.62 -2.14 11.83
C LEU A 52 -10.03 -3.01 10.63
N GLY A 53 -9.47 -4.22 10.49
CA GLY A 53 -9.68 -5.08 9.32
C GLY A 53 -9.22 -4.43 8.01
N ALA A 54 -8.26 -3.51 8.08
CA ALA A 54 -7.79 -2.72 6.94
C ALA A 54 -6.63 -3.42 6.22
N GLU A 55 -6.71 -3.50 4.89
CA GLU A 55 -5.59 -4.01 4.10
C GLU A 55 -4.45 -2.96 4.09
N PRO A 56 -3.19 -3.36 4.39
CA PRO A 56 -2.07 -2.43 4.42
C PRO A 56 -1.92 -1.61 3.12
N ASN A 57 -2.14 -2.24 1.96
CA ASN A 57 -2.03 -1.59 0.67
C ASN A 57 -3.08 -0.49 0.48
N GLU A 58 -4.31 -0.68 0.94
CA GLU A 58 -5.36 0.34 0.84
C GLU A 58 -5.02 1.57 1.70
N VAL A 59 -4.49 1.34 2.91
CA VAL A 59 -4.03 2.43 3.78
C VAL A 59 -2.81 3.15 3.22
N LEU A 60 -1.89 2.43 2.58
CA LEU A 60 -0.67 3.00 2.00
C LEU A 60 -0.91 3.74 0.68
N LYS A 61 -1.92 3.34 -0.13
CA LYS A 61 -2.33 4.05 -1.36
C LYS A 61 -2.69 5.52 -1.11
N GLU A 62 -3.21 5.85 0.07
CA GLU A 62 -3.56 7.22 0.44
C GLU A 62 -2.33 8.08 0.81
N VAL A 63 -1.16 7.47 0.96
CA VAL A 63 0.07 8.11 1.48
C VAL A 63 1.17 8.10 0.44
N ILE A 64 1.28 6.98 -0.24
CA ILE A 64 2.14 6.76 -1.37
C ILE A 64 1.21 6.96 -2.56
N PRO A 65 1.21 8.13 -3.23
CA PRO A 65 0.66 8.17 -4.57
C PRO A 65 1.34 7.03 -5.31
N LEU A 66 0.58 6.04 -5.76
CA LEU A 66 1.07 5.04 -6.69
C LEU A 66 1.46 5.82 -7.95
N THR A 67 2.66 6.40 -7.93
CA THR A 67 3.25 7.05 -9.07
C THR A 67 3.56 5.92 -10.01
N ARG A 68 2.59 5.69 -10.90
CA ARG A 68 2.50 4.65 -11.92
C ARG A 68 1.94 3.34 -11.38
N MET A 69 0.79 2.96 -11.92
CA MET A 69 0.72 1.61 -12.48
C MET A 69 1.99 1.46 -13.34
N GLU A 70 3.04 0.84 -12.80
CA GLU A 70 4.23 0.51 -13.57
C GLU A 70 3.72 -0.32 -14.75
N HIS A 71 3.76 0.23 -15.97
CA HIS A 71 3.45 -0.53 -17.18
C HIS A 71 4.27 -1.84 -17.22
N THR A 72 5.41 -1.88 -16.53
CA THR A 72 6.21 -3.06 -16.17
C THR A 72 5.36 -4.19 -15.58
N SER A 73 4.57 -3.94 -14.53
CA SER A 73 3.74 -4.96 -13.87
C SER A 73 2.62 -5.48 -14.78
N VAL A 74 2.07 -4.61 -15.65
CA VAL A 74 1.08 -5.01 -16.66
C VAL A 74 1.72 -5.92 -17.73
N VAL A 75 2.98 -5.66 -18.10
CA VAL A 75 3.72 -6.49 -19.04
C VAL A 75 4.08 -7.84 -18.39
N GLU A 76 4.55 -7.86 -17.14
CA GLU A 76 4.83 -9.08 -16.38
C GLU A 76 3.61 -10.02 -16.34
N GLY A 77 2.45 -9.52 -15.92
CA GLY A 77 1.23 -10.34 -15.86
C GLY A 77 0.71 -10.82 -17.22
N LYS A 78 1.05 -10.12 -18.33
CA LYS A 78 0.76 -10.60 -19.69
C LYS A 78 1.77 -11.66 -20.14
N LEU A 79 3.04 -11.53 -19.76
CA LEU A 79 4.10 -12.49 -20.07
C LEU A 79 3.85 -13.84 -19.39
N GLU A 80 3.41 -13.86 -18.13
CA GLU A 80 3.10 -15.10 -17.39
C GLU A 80 2.05 -15.99 -18.07
N ARG A 81 1.17 -15.40 -18.89
CA ARG A 81 0.12 -16.13 -19.62
C ARG A 81 0.61 -16.75 -20.92
N LEU A 82 1.85 -16.49 -21.32
CA LEU A 82 2.44 -16.98 -22.56
C LEU A 82 3.22 -18.28 -22.32
N THR A 83 3.39 -19.07 -23.37
CA THR A 83 4.31 -20.21 -23.33
C THR A 83 5.76 -19.71 -23.29
N PRO A 84 6.72 -20.51 -22.77
CA PRO A 84 8.12 -20.09 -22.68
C PRO A 84 8.71 -19.58 -24.01
N LYS A 85 8.41 -20.28 -25.11
CA LYS A 85 8.84 -19.87 -26.47
C LYS A 85 8.27 -18.52 -26.91
N LYS A 86 7.04 -18.19 -26.49
CA LYS A 86 6.41 -16.89 -26.79
C LYS A 86 6.96 -15.79 -25.89
N GLN A 87 7.23 -16.06 -24.61
CA GLN A 87 7.92 -15.13 -23.72
C GLN A 87 9.28 -14.73 -24.28
N GLU A 88 10.09 -15.71 -24.68
CA GLU A 88 11.42 -15.50 -25.27
C GLU A 88 11.38 -14.60 -26.53
N SER A 89 10.37 -14.81 -27.40
CA SER A 89 10.18 -13.95 -28.57
C SER A 89 9.79 -12.52 -28.22
N VAL A 90 8.95 -12.32 -27.19
CA VAL A 90 8.58 -10.97 -26.73
C VAL A 90 9.79 -10.26 -26.11
N LEU A 91 10.57 -10.95 -25.27
CA LEU A 91 11.76 -10.37 -24.65
C LEU A 91 12.76 -9.89 -25.70
N ARG A 92 13.05 -10.70 -26.74
CA ARG A 92 13.91 -10.27 -27.85
C ARG A 92 13.42 -9.00 -28.56
N MET A 93 12.11 -8.85 -28.75
CA MET A 93 11.56 -7.65 -29.37
C MET A 93 11.71 -6.43 -28.47
N LEU A 94 11.52 -6.61 -27.16
CA LEU A 94 11.71 -5.54 -26.18
C LEU A 94 13.18 -5.10 -26.12
N ASP A 95 14.14 -6.02 -26.16
CA ASP A 95 15.57 -5.71 -26.16
C ASP A 95 15.93 -4.75 -27.31
N VAL A 96 15.46 -5.04 -28.54
CA VAL A 96 15.69 -4.19 -29.71
C VAL A 96 15.12 -2.77 -29.52
N ILE A 97 13.89 -2.68 -29.02
CA ILE A 97 13.21 -1.39 -28.80
C ILE A 97 13.93 -0.59 -27.71
N ILE A 98 14.30 -1.25 -26.61
CA ILE A 98 14.98 -0.60 -25.48
C ILE A 98 16.37 -0.09 -25.91
N GLU A 99 17.14 -0.91 -26.64
CA GLU A 99 18.44 -0.50 -27.19
C GLU A 99 18.32 0.70 -28.14
N GLU A 100 17.24 0.80 -28.92
CA GLU A 100 16.97 1.96 -29.78
C GLU A 100 16.65 3.22 -28.96
N MET A 101 15.84 3.08 -27.89
CA MET A 101 15.44 4.20 -27.04
C MET A 101 16.55 4.72 -26.13
N MET A 102 17.60 3.95 -25.86
CA MET A 102 18.74 4.35 -25.02
C MET A 102 19.92 4.96 -25.80
N LYS A 103 19.79 5.12 -27.12
CA LYS A 103 20.75 5.85 -27.97
C LYS A 103 20.45 7.34 -27.97
#